data_AF-G6XL66-F1
#
_entry.id   AF-G6XL66-F1
#
_cell.length_a   1.000
_cell.length_b   1.000
_cell.length_c   1.000
_cell.angle_alpha   90.00
_cell.angle_beta   90.00
_cell.angle_gamma   90.00
#
_symmetry.space_group_name_H-M   'P 1'
#
loop_
_entity.id
_entity.type
_entity.pdbx_description
1 polymer ?
#
loop_
_entity_poly.entity_id
_entity_poly.type
_entity_poly.pdbx_seq_one_letter_code
_entity_poly.pdbx_strand_id
1 'polypeptide(L)'
;MEKINNAFFGIFTKCGGFHGYLTSHRFWQKEHSIIQIMGHDMTAPVTLYGIRSCDTMRKARAWLDDHGVAYVFHDYRKDGVPEEHLKRWVDQLGWKALLNQSGTTFRRLPQEKKGSLTAEKAMTLMLEQPAMIRRPVLERPGAAPITGFKPELYERIFASGV
;
A
#
# COMPACT_ATOMS: atom_id res chain seq x y z
N MET A 1 24.26 -0.37 -47.83
CA MET A 1 24.03 -0.92 -46.47
C MET A 1 23.00 -2.04 -46.58
N GLU A 2 23.43 -3.07 -47.30
CA GLU A 2 22.93 -4.46 -47.34
C GLU A 2 22.84 -5.04 -45.92
N LYS A 3 22.01 -6.01 -45.50
CA LYS A 3 21.63 -7.35 -46.03
C LYS A 3 20.87 -8.00 -44.82
N ILE A 4 19.81 -8.80 -44.84
CA ILE A 4 19.63 -10.27 -45.09
C ILE A 4 18.20 -10.56 -44.52
N ASN A 5 17.18 -10.94 -45.29
CA ASN A 5 16.78 -12.25 -45.80
C ASN A 5 16.33 -13.34 -44.79
N ASN A 6 15.23 -14.00 -45.17
CA ASN A 6 14.78 -15.37 -44.90
C ASN A 6 14.30 -15.75 -43.48
N ALA A 7 13.02 -16.09 -43.31
CA ALA A 7 12.34 -17.32 -43.74
C ALA A 7 12.65 -18.52 -42.83
N PHE A 8 11.64 -18.98 -42.08
CA PHE A 8 11.47 -20.41 -41.86
C PHE A 8 9.98 -20.77 -41.85
N PHE A 9 9.68 -21.68 -42.78
CA PHE A 9 8.40 -22.29 -43.08
C PHE A 9 8.43 -23.71 -42.50
N GLY A 10 7.25 -24.27 -42.19
CA GLY A 10 7.06 -25.69 -41.82
C GLY A 10 5.98 -25.79 -40.76
N ILE A 11 4.70 -26.04 -41.05
CA ILE A 11 4.06 -27.21 -41.69
C ILE A 11 4.53 -28.55 -41.09
N PHE A 12 3.68 -29.21 -40.29
CA PHE A 12 3.08 -30.52 -40.61
C PHE A 12 2.22 -31.09 -39.44
N THR A 13 0.89 -31.11 -39.66
CA THR A 13 0.00 -32.30 -39.65
C THR A 13 0.13 -33.41 -38.60
N LYS A 14 -0.95 -33.66 -37.85
CA LYS A 14 -1.65 -34.97 -37.65
C LYS A 14 -2.77 -34.79 -36.59
N CYS A 15 -4.05 -34.95 -36.91
CA CYS A 15 -4.83 -36.21 -36.97
C CYS A 15 -4.67 -37.11 -35.73
N GLY A 16 -5.76 -37.30 -34.98
CA GLY A 16 -5.87 -38.34 -33.96
C GLY A 16 -7.03 -38.13 -33.00
N GLY A 17 -8.22 -38.58 -33.38
CA GLY A 17 -9.28 -38.84 -32.40
C GLY A 17 -8.92 -40.08 -31.56
N PHE A 18 -9.16 -40.03 -30.26
CA PHE A 18 -9.23 -41.25 -29.45
C PHE A 18 -10.23 -41.05 -28.31
N HIS A 19 -11.22 -41.93 -28.28
CA HIS A 19 -12.11 -42.16 -27.15
C HIS A 19 -11.30 -42.62 -25.94
N GLY A 20 -11.62 -42.11 -24.75
CA GLY A 20 -11.01 -42.60 -23.52
C GLY A 20 -11.58 -41.92 -22.29
N TYR A 21 -12.63 -42.51 -21.74
CA TYR A 21 -13.11 -42.30 -20.38
C TYR A 21 -11.95 -42.33 -19.37
N LEU A 22 -11.77 -41.25 -18.60
CA LEU A 22 -11.08 -41.29 -17.32
C LEU A 22 -11.86 -40.42 -16.32
N THR A 23 -12.64 -41.12 -15.52
CA THR A 23 -13.11 -40.69 -14.20
C THR A 23 -11.91 -40.45 -13.28
N SER A 24 -11.65 -39.20 -12.91
CA SER A 24 -11.27 -38.86 -11.53
C SER A 24 -11.05 -37.36 -11.34
N HIS A 25 -11.70 -36.85 -10.30
CA HIS A 25 -11.25 -35.80 -9.40
C HIS A 25 -10.17 -34.84 -9.90
N ARG A 26 -10.58 -33.65 -10.32
CA ARG A 26 -9.94 -32.40 -9.89
C ARG A 26 -10.73 -31.20 -10.39
N PHE A 27 -10.48 -30.09 -9.73
CA PHE A 27 -10.71 -28.74 -10.22
C PHE A 27 -12.12 -28.17 -10.02
N TRP A 28 -12.34 -27.75 -8.78
CA TRP A 28 -12.82 -26.40 -8.52
C TRP A 28 -12.00 -25.38 -9.33
N GLN A 29 -12.44 -25.07 -10.56
CA GLN A 29 -12.00 -23.89 -11.30
C GLN A 29 -12.91 -23.68 -12.51
N LYS A 30 -13.37 -22.42 -12.66
CA LYS A 30 -14.47 -21.90 -13.50
C LYS A 30 -15.77 -21.86 -12.70
N GLU A 31 -16.28 -20.69 -12.34
CA GLU A 31 -16.59 -19.61 -13.28
C GLU A 31 -15.98 -18.25 -12.87
N HIS A 32 -15.31 -17.63 -13.84
CA HIS A 32 -15.13 -16.18 -13.87
C HIS A 32 -16.47 -15.49 -14.13
N SER A 33 -16.51 -14.21 -13.75
CA SER A 33 -17.28 -13.15 -14.42
C SER A 33 -18.50 -12.62 -13.69
N ILE A 34 -18.29 -11.92 -12.57
CA ILE A 34 -19.19 -10.82 -12.16
C ILE A 34 -18.39 -9.69 -11.49
N ILE A 35 -17.46 -9.04 -12.19
CA ILE A 35 -17.06 -7.67 -11.82
C ILE A 35 -16.83 -6.88 -13.11
N GLN A 36 -17.92 -6.42 -13.71
CA GLN A 36 -17.89 -5.26 -14.58
C GLN A 36 -19.14 -4.43 -14.32
N ILE A 37 -19.14 -3.68 -13.22
CA ILE A 37 -19.95 -2.47 -13.08
C ILE A 37 -19.13 -1.45 -12.29
N MET A 38 -19.00 -0.26 -12.87
CA MET A 38 -18.51 1.02 -12.31
C MET A 38 -17.00 1.29 -12.46
N GLY A 39 -16.68 2.13 -13.46
CA GLY A 39 -15.37 2.71 -13.66
C GLY A 39 -14.99 3.65 -12.53
N HIS A 40 -14.27 3.11 -11.55
CA HIS A 40 -13.41 3.89 -10.67
C HIS A 40 -11.98 3.76 -11.20
N ASP A 41 -11.58 4.82 -11.91
CA ASP A 41 -10.22 5.32 -12.11
C ASP A 41 -9.06 4.33 -11.91
N MET A 42 -8.30 4.07 -12.99
CA MET A 42 -7.06 3.29 -12.98
C MET A 42 -5.88 4.04 -12.32
N THR A 43 -6.15 4.90 -11.34
CA THR A 43 -5.11 5.47 -10.47
C THR A 43 -4.71 4.42 -9.43
N ALA A 44 -3.41 4.26 -9.21
CA ALA A 44 -2.88 3.25 -8.30
C ALA A 44 -3.57 3.29 -6.92
N PRO A 45 -3.77 2.14 -6.25
CA PRO A 45 -4.60 2.08 -5.05
C PRO A 45 -4.00 2.91 -3.90
N VAL A 46 -4.88 3.54 -3.12
CA VAL A 46 -4.50 4.25 -1.89
C VAL A 46 -3.79 3.28 -0.96
N THR A 47 -2.68 3.67 -0.35
CA THR A 47 -1.97 2.79 0.59
C THR A 47 -2.05 3.34 2.01
N LEU A 48 -2.49 2.50 2.93
CA LEU A 48 -2.55 2.75 4.36
C LEU A 48 -1.41 2.02 5.08
N TYR A 49 -0.55 2.78 5.75
CA TYR A 49 0.55 2.24 6.53
C TYR A 49 0.25 2.30 8.03
N GLY A 50 0.45 1.19 8.73
CA GLY A 50 0.24 1.16 10.17
C GLY A 50 0.35 -0.22 10.80
N ILE A 51 -0.38 -0.40 11.91
CA ILE A 51 -0.51 -1.70 12.60
C ILE A 51 -2.00 -2.01 12.76
N ARG A 52 -2.38 -3.27 12.53
CA ARG A 52 -3.77 -3.74 12.67
C ARG A 52 -4.42 -3.45 14.02
N SER A 53 -3.68 -3.58 15.12
CA SER A 53 -4.17 -3.42 16.50
C SER A 53 -4.31 -1.96 16.95
N CYS A 54 -4.64 -1.03 16.05
CA CYS A 54 -4.78 0.39 16.35
C CYS A 54 -6.22 0.84 16.09
N ASP A 55 -6.87 1.48 17.06
CA ASP A 55 -8.26 1.93 16.93
C ASP A 55 -8.43 2.96 15.81
N THR A 56 -7.46 3.86 15.64
CA THR A 56 -7.46 4.85 14.56
C THR A 56 -7.40 4.19 13.18
N MET A 57 -6.66 3.08 13.04
CA MET A 57 -6.62 2.30 11.80
C MET A 57 -7.97 1.62 11.52
N ARG A 58 -8.66 1.13 12.56
CA ARG A 58 -9.99 0.54 12.41
C ARG A 58 -10.99 1.57 11.89
N LYS A 59 -10.94 2.80 12.41
CA LYS A 59 -11.79 3.91 11.95
C LYS A 59 -11.46 4.31 10.50
N ALA A 60 -10.17 4.43 10.16
CA ALA A 60 -9.75 4.80 8.81
C ALA A 60 -10.18 3.76 7.76
N ARG A 61 -10.02 2.47 8.05
CA ARG A 61 -10.46 1.39 7.15
C ARG A 61 -11.97 1.37 7.01
N ALA A 62 -12.71 1.44 8.12
CA ALA A 62 -14.17 1.49 8.09
C ALA A 62 -14.70 2.65 7.25
N TRP A 63 -14.07 3.83 7.33
CA TRP A 63 -14.44 4.98 6.51
C TRP A 63 -14.19 4.72 5.02
N LEU A 64 -13.03 4.15 4.65
CA LEU A 64 -12.73 3.83 3.25
C LEU A 64 -13.65 2.73 2.70
N ASP A 65 -13.94 1.71 3.51
CA ASP A 65 -14.87 0.62 3.17
C ASP A 65 -16.29 1.18 2.91
N ASP A 66 -16.75 2.11 3.77
CA ASP A 66 -18.06 2.78 3.66
C ASP A 66 -18.17 3.66 2.40
N HIS A 67 -17.05 4.27 1.98
CA HIS A 67 -16.98 5.13 0.79
C HIS A 67 -16.57 4.37 -0.48
N GLY A 68 -16.44 3.03 -0.42
CA GLY A 68 -16.07 2.21 -1.57
C GLY A 68 -14.68 2.49 -2.14
N VAL A 69 -13.77 3.07 -1.35
CA VAL A 69 -12.42 3.43 -1.80
C VAL A 69 -11.51 2.20 -1.71
N ALA A 70 -10.93 1.78 -2.83
CA ALA A 70 -9.95 0.71 -2.85
C ALA A 70 -8.64 1.13 -2.15
N TYR A 71 -8.19 0.34 -1.18
CA TYR A 71 -6.92 0.58 -0.48
C TYR A 71 -6.08 -0.69 -0.25
N VAL A 72 -4.77 -0.49 -0.16
CA VAL A 72 -3.79 -1.49 0.26
C VAL A 72 -3.38 -1.18 1.69
N PHE A 73 -3.32 -2.20 2.56
CA PHE A 73 -2.84 -2.04 3.93
C PHE A 73 -1.46 -2.65 4.12
N HIS A 74 -0.49 -1.83 4.53
CA HIS A 74 0.88 -2.23 4.83
C HIS A 74 1.09 -2.31 6.35
N ASP A 75 1.47 -3.48 6.85
CA ASP A 75 1.60 -3.73 8.29
C ASP A 75 3.05 -3.62 8.73
N TYR A 76 3.39 -2.59 9.53
CA TYR A 76 4.75 -2.38 10.02
C TYR A 76 5.31 -3.55 10.82
N ARG A 77 4.46 -4.42 11.41
CA ARG A 77 4.95 -5.60 12.15
C ARG A 77 5.28 -6.78 11.24
N LYS A 78 4.63 -6.88 10.09
CA LYS A 78 4.82 -8.00 9.15
C LYS A 78 5.82 -7.65 8.06
N ASP A 79 5.64 -6.47 7.48
CA ASP A 79 6.33 -6.04 6.27
C ASP A 79 7.46 -5.05 6.59
N GLY A 80 7.58 -4.62 7.85
CA GLY A 80 8.55 -3.62 8.28
C GLY A 80 8.18 -2.20 7.86
N VAL A 81 9.00 -1.22 8.27
CA VAL A 81 8.84 0.17 7.83
C VAL A 81 9.66 0.36 6.56
N PRO A 82 9.04 0.74 5.43
CA PRO A 82 9.77 1.02 4.21
C PRO A 82 10.59 2.31 4.35
N GLU A 83 11.92 2.19 4.35
CA GLU A 83 12.83 3.33 4.55
C GLU A 83 12.69 4.41 3.47
N GLU A 84 12.57 4.00 2.20
CA GLU A 84 12.39 4.93 1.07
C GLU A 84 11.11 5.76 1.22
N HIS A 85 10.01 5.13 1.62
CA HIS A 85 8.75 5.82 1.89
C HIS A 85 8.86 6.72 3.11
N LEU A 86 9.51 6.26 4.19
CA LEU A 86 9.74 7.06 5.39
C LEU A 86 10.49 8.35 5.06
N LYS A 87 11.55 8.27 4.25
CA LYS A 87 12.30 9.44 3.78
C LYS A 87 11.38 10.40 3.04
N ARG A 88 10.60 9.91 2.07
CA ARG A 88 9.66 10.74 1.31
C ARG A 88 8.61 11.41 2.20
N TRP A 89 8.09 10.70 3.20
CA TRP A 89 7.14 11.29 4.13
C TRP A 89 7.80 12.38 4.98
N VAL A 90 9.04 12.17 5.42
CA VAL A 90 9.81 13.18 6.17
C VAL A 90 10.07 14.41 5.31
N ASP A 91 10.36 14.24 4.03
CA ASP A 91 10.59 15.36 3.11
C ASP A 91 9.30 16.16 2.84
N GLN A 92 8.15 15.50 2.76
CA GLN A 92 6.87 16.18 2.45
C GLN A 92 6.13 16.74 3.67
N LEU A 93 6.15 16.03 4.81
CA LEU A 93 5.40 16.42 6.02
C LEU A 93 6.30 16.97 7.13
N GLY A 94 7.59 16.68 7.06
CA GLY A 94 8.52 16.88 8.17
C GLY A 94 8.48 15.74 9.19
N TRP A 95 9.66 15.42 9.74
CA TRP A 95 9.81 14.39 10.76
C TRP A 95 8.99 14.64 12.03
N LYS A 96 8.69 15.90 12.37
CA LYS A 96 7.88 16.26 13.55
C LYS A 96 6.42 15.84 13.39
N ALA A 97 5.85 15.92 12.19
CA ALA A 97 4.47 15.54 11.92
C ALA A 97 4.29 14.02 11.94
N LEU A 98 5.32 13.27 11.53
CA LEU A 98 5.37 11.81 11.55
C LEU A 98 5.67 11.22 12.92
N LEU A 99 6.47 11.90 13.74
CA LEU A 99 6.81 11.39 15.06
C LEU A 99 5.65 11.61 16.04
N ASN A 100 5.21 10.56 16.72
CA ASN A 100 4.23 10.67 17.80
C ASN A 100 4.88 11.23 19.08
N GLN A 101 5.04 12.56 19.13
CA GLN A 101 5.59 13.26 20.30
C GLN A 101 4.75 13.06 21.58
N SER A 102 3.46 12.76 21.44
CA SER A 102 2.57 12.48 22.57
C SER A 102 2.65 11.04 23.06
N GLY A 103 3.34 10.15 22.34
CA GLY A 103 3.44 8.73 22.66
C GLY A 103 4.29 8.45 23.90
N THR A 104 3.95 7.39 24.63
CA THR A 104 4.71 6.93 25.81
C THR A 104 6.15 6.57 25.45
N THR A 105 6.38 5.99 24.27
CA THR A 105 7.72 5.65 23.77
C THR A 105 8.59 6.89 23.60
N PHE A 106 8.05 7.98 23.02
CA PHE A 106 8.76 9.24 22.91
C PHE A 106 9.03 9.85 24.30
N ARG A 107 8.04 9.79 25.21
CA ARG A 107 8.21 10.29 26.59
C ARG A 107 9.30 9.53 27.36
N ARG A 108 9.48 8.23 27.10
CA ARG A 108 10.54 7.39 27.70
C ARG A 108 11.95 7.73 27.20
N LEU A 109 12.11 8.52 26.13
CA LEU A 109 13.44 8.89 25.65
C LEU A 109 14.15 9.85 26.61
N PRO A 110 15.49 9.73 26.73
CA PRO A 110 16.30 10.69 27.47
C PRO A 110 16.13 12.10 26.91
N GLN A 111 16.21 13.11 27.79
CA GLN A 111 16.03 14.51 27.38
C GLN A 111 17.12 14.99 26.42
N GLU A 112 18.34 14.45 26.52
CA GLU A 112 19.45 14.70 25.59
C GLU A 112 19.13 14.26 24.15
N LYS A 113 18.47 13.11 24.00
CA LYS A 113 18.00 12.64 22.69
C LYS A 113 16.88 13.52 22.17
N LYS A 114 15.97 13.99 23.05
CA LYS A 114 14.87 14.89 22.66
C LYS A 114 15.37 16.26 22.18
N GLY A 115 16.38 16.82 22.84
CA GLY A 115 16.94 18.14 22.50
C GLY A 115 17.81 18.16 21.24
N SER A 116 18.38 17.02 20.86
CA SER A 116 19.29 16.91 19.70
C SER A 116 18.66 16.21 18.48
N LEU A 117 17.33 16.10 18.43
CA LEU A 117 16.59 15.48 17.32
C LEU A 117 16.72 16.29 16.02
N THR A 118 17.36 15.68 15.04
CA THR A 118 17.39 16.12 13.63
C THR A 118 16.51 15.18 12.79
N ALA A 119 16.27 15.52 11.52
CA ALA A 119 15.51 14.66 10.61
C ALA A 119 16.15 13.25 10.49
N GLU A 120 17.46 13.18 10.31
CA GLU A 120 18.22 11.93 10.23
C GLU A 120 18.08 11.08 11.51
N LYS A 121 18.32 11.68 12.69
CA LYS A 121 18.19 10.98 13.97
C LYS A 121 16.75 10.53 14.23
N ALA A 122 15.77 11.33 13.82
CA ALA A 122 14.37 10.96 13.93
C ALA A 122 14.03 9.78 13.02
N MET A 123 14.58 9.72 11.82
CA MET A 123 14.42 8.58 10.91
C MET A 123 15.03 7.31 11.48
N THR A 124 16.29 7.35 11.94
CA THR A 124 16.94 6.20 12.60
C THR A 124 16.09 5.70 13.77
N LEU A 125 15.60 6.61 14.60
CA LEU A 125 14.75 6.28 15.73
C LEU A 125 13.40 5.65 15.32
N MET A 126 12.82 6.12 14.21
CA MET A 126 11.57 5.57 13.67
C MET A 126 11.77 4.18 13.05
N LEU A 127 12.93 3.91 12.45
CA LEU A 127 13.31 2.59 11.94
C LEU A 127 13.57 1.60 13.08
N GLU A 128 14.30 2.01 14.12
CA GLU A 128 14.53 1.19 15.33
C GLU A 128 13.23 0.87 16.06
N GLN A 129 12.32 1.84 16.14
CA GLN A 129 11.08 1.74 16.90
C GLN A 129 9.88 2.24 16.09
N PRO A 130 9.32 1.39 15.19
CA PRO A 130 8.17 1.73 14.36
C PRO A 130 6.94 2.18 15.14
N ALA A 131 6.84 1.81 16.42
CA ALA A 131 5.79 2.21 17.36
C ALA A 131 5.68 3.73 17.54
N MET A 132 6.75 4.48 17.29
CA MET A 132 6.75 5.94 17.40
C MET A 132 6.22 6.68 16.16
N ILE A 133 6.06 6.00 15.04
CA ILE A 133 5.51 6.60 13.83
C ILE A 133 4.00 6.82 14.04
N ARG A 134 3.52 8.03 13.75
CA ARG A 134 2.08 8.35 13.75
C ARG A 134 1.35 7.48 12.74
N ARG A 135 0.17 7.01 13.15
CA ARG A 135 -0.64 6.06 12.38
C ARG A 135 -2.10 6.53 12.39
N PRO A 136 -2.86 6.33 11.31
CA PRO A 136 -2.45 5.88 9.97
C PRO A 136 -1.49 6.86 9.27
N VAL A 137 -0.67 6.37 8.33
CA VAL A 137 -0.15 7.20 7.23
C VAL A 137 -0.90 6.76 5.98
N LEU A 138 -1.61 7.69 5.35
CA LEU A 138 -2.33 7.45 4.10
C LEU A 138 -1.55 8.09 2.96
N GLU A 139 -1.27 7.30 1.95
CA GLU A 139 -0.57 7.70 0.75
C GLU A 139 -1.46 7.49 -0.48
N ARG A 140 -1.52 8.49 -1.36
CA ARG A 140 -2.26 8.40 -2.62
C ARG A 140 -1.34 8.78 -3.78
N PRO A 141 -1.58 8.24 -4.98
CA PRO A 141 -0.87 8.69 -6.16
C PRO A 141 -1.14 10.17 -6.42
N GLY A 142 -0.09 10.94 -6.71
CA GLY A 142 -0.24 12.36 -7.09
C GLY A 142 -0.64 13.32 -5.97
N ALA A 143 -0.74 12.86 -4.71
CA ALA A 143 -1.05 13.72 -3.56
C ALA A 143 -0.01 13.57 -2.46
N ALA A 144 0.10 14.60 -1.61
CA ALA A 144 0.92 14.55 -0.42
C ALA A 144 0.39 13.47 0.55
N PRO A 145 1.28 12.72 1.24
CA PRO A 145 0.89 11.77 2.26
C PRO A 145 0.24 12.52 3.42
N ILE A 146 -0.68 11.87 4.11
CA ILE A 146 -1.33 12.42 5.30
C ILE A 146 -1.11 11.52 6.50
N THR A 147 -0.97 12.13 7.67
CA THR A 147 -0.81 11.41 8.94
C THR A 147 -2.02 11.60 9.83
N GLY A 148 -2.48 10.51 10.44
CA GLY A 148 -3.65 10.49 11.30
C GLY A 148 -4.96 10.34 10.53
N PHE A 149 -6.00 9.95 11.26
CA PHE A 149 -7.36 9.88 10.73
C PHE A 149 -8.16 11.07 11.24
N LYS A 150 -8.74 11.83 10.31
CA LYS A 150 -9.75 12.85 10.56
C LYS A 150 -10.82 12.73 9.47
N PRO A 151 -12.08 12.47 9.80
CA PRO A 151 -13.14 12.29 8.81
C PRO A 151 -13.22 13.47 7.83
N GLU A 152 -13.16 14.70 8.34
CA GLU A 152 -13.30 15.92 7.53
C GLU A 152 -12.14 16.10 6.54
N LEU A 153 -10.95 15.61 6.92
CA LEU A 153 -9.79 15.62 6.04
C LEU A 153 -9.93 14.54 4.94
N TYR A 154 -10.40 13.35 5.30
CA TYR A 154 -10.63 12.26 4.36
C TYR A 154 -11.71 12.64 3.35
N GLU A 155 -12.83 13.18 3.82
CA GLU A 155 -13.89 13.73 2.97
C GLU A 155 -13.33 14.74 1.97
N ARG A 156 -12.57 15.74 2.41
CA ARG A 156 -11.97 16.73 1.49
C ARG A 156 -11.05 16.10 0.45
N ILE A 157 -10.24 15.14 0.89
CA ILE A 157 -9.21 14.47 0.08
C ILE A 157 -9.85 13.61 -1.00
N PHE A 158 -10.92 12.89 -0.67
CA PHE A 158 -11.64 12.01 -1.59
C PHE A 158 -12.78 12.72 -2.34
N ALA A 159 -13.29 13.85 -1.85
CA ALA A 159 -14.27 14.67 -2.56
C ALA A 159 -13.66 15.49 -3.71
N SER A 160 -12.37 15.79 -3.64
CA SER A 160 -11.67 16.58 -4.68
C SER A 160 -11.25 15.75 -5.91
N GLY A 161 -11.64 14.47 -5.98
CA GLY A 161 -11.26 13.53 -7.04
C GLY A 161 -12.46 12.87 -7.74
N VAL A 162 -13.64 13.50 -7.66
CA VAL A 162 -14.84 13.11 -8.40
C VAL A 162 -15.06 14.08 -9.56
#